data_AF-A0A9E1PD94-F1
#
_entry.id   AF-A0A9E1PD94-F1
#
_cell.length_a   1.000
_cell.length_b   1.000
_cell.length_c   1.000
_cell.angle_alpha   90.00
_cell.angle_beta   90.00
_cell.angle_gamma   90.00
#
_symmetry.space_group_name_H-M   'P 1'
#
loop_
_entity.id
_entity.type
_entity.pdbx_description
1 polymer ?
#
loop_
_entity_poly.entity_id
_entity_poly.type
_entity_poly.pdbx_seq_one_letter_code
_entity_poly.pdbx_strand_id
1 'polypeptide(L)'
;MIRGYFNLVFLFGFISIYPQNINLYLTLLEKGSIQEVKDNLPELLDRYPDDAGVYYIQALVNEDGESSINQFQTITKNFPNSQYAAKSEMKLGEYFFARGLYSQASSQLKKVIYKYIDFKDHQRALDLMVNSFLATGEEDSVRVALRMIKQLYPSL
;
A
#
# COMPACT_ATOMS: atom_id res chain seq x y z
N MET A 1 35.87 -35.75 43.65
CA MET A 1 35.40 -34.35 43.81
C MET A 1 35.59 -33.66 42.46
N ILE A 2 34.60 -33.75 41.56
CA ILE A 2 34.71 -33.31 40.17
C ILE A 2 34.11 -31.90 40.10
N ARG A 3 34.94 -30.88 39.82
CA ARG A 3 34.51 -29.51 39.56
C ARG A 3 33.90 -29.43 38.16
N GLY A 4 32.58 -29.32 38.08
CA GLY A 4 31.87 -29.05 36.84
C GLY A 4 31.95 -27.57 36.48
N TYR A 5 32.44 -27.27 35.29
CA TYR A 5 32.46 -25.91 34.71
C TYR A 5 31.03 -25.51 34.32
N PHE A 6 30.55 -24.39 34.85
CA PHE A 6 29.24 -23.81 34.51
C PHE A 6 29.43 -22.89 33.30
N ASN A 7 29.17 -23.40 32.10
CA ASN A 7 29.15 -22.57 30.88
C ASN A 7 27.84 -21.78 30.86
N LEU A 8 27.95 -20.48 31.07
CA LEU A 8 26.88 -19.51 30.96
C LEU A 8 26.63 -19.22 29.46
N VAL A 9 25.59 -19.84 28.89
CA VAL A 9 25.16 -19.54 27.51
C VAL A 9 24.27 -18.30 27.57
N PHE A 10 24.81 -17.14 27.19
CA PHE A 10 24.00 -15.98 26.82
C PHE A 10 23.35 -16.25 25.46
N LEU A 11 22.11 -16.72 25.48
CA LEU A 11 21.23 -16.64 24.31
C LEU A 11 20.81 -15.18 24.15
N PHE A 12 21.59 -14.41 23.39
CA PHE A 12 21.09 -13.20 22.76
C PHE A 12 20.01 -13.63 21.77
N GLY A 13 18.76 -13.68 22.24
CA GLY A 13 17.61 -13.75 21.36
C GLY A 13 17.57 -12.48 20.55
N PHE A 14 18.12 -12.50 19.34
CA PHE A 14 17.70 -11.58 18.29
C PHE A 14 16.24 -11.90 18.01
N ILE A 15 15.36 -11.20 18.72
CA ILE A 15 13.94 -11.16 18.39
C ILE A 15 13.84 -10.31 17.12
N SER A 16 14.12 -10.92 15.97
CA SER A 16 13.67 -10.38 14.70
C SER A 16 12.14 -10.54 14.67
N ILE A 17 11.39 -9.47 14.96
CA ILE A 17 9.93 -9.36 14.74
C ILE A 17 9.71 -8.12 13.87
N TYR A 18 9.55 -8.24 12.54
CA TYR A 18 8.44 -8.76 11.69
C TYR A 18 7.30 -7.72 11.43
N PRO A 19 6.66 -7.74 10.24
CA PRO A 19 5.51 -6.93 9.75
C PRO A 19 4.28 -6.72 10.66
N GLN A 20 4.30 -7.18 11.92
CA GLN A 20 3.22 -7.04 12.88
C GLN A 20 2.97 -5.57 13.29
N ASN A 21 4.00 -4.72 13.27
CA ASN A 21 3.84 -3.31 13.65
C ASN A 21 2.99 -2.54 12.62
N ILE A 22 3.23 -2.71 11.32
CA ILE A 22 2.50 -1.91 10.30
C ILE A 22 1.00 -2.21 10.32
N ASN A 23 0.60 -3.48 10.45
CA ASN A 23 -0.81 -3.85 10.49
C ASN A 23 -1.53 -3.26 11.71
N LEU A 24 -0.85 -3.12 12.86
CA LEU A 24 -1.40 -2.45 14.03
C LEU A 24 -1.74 -0.98 13.70
N TYR A 25 -0.79 -0.23 13.13
CA TYR A 25 -1.03 1.18 12.78
C TYR A 25 -2.10 1.33 11.69
N LEU A 26 -2.13 0.45 10.69
CA LEU A 26 -3.21 0.43 9.70
C LEU A 26 -4.58 0.19 10.36
N THR A 27 -4.66 -0.74 11.32
CA THR A 27 -5.89 -0.99 12.09
C THR A 27 -6.29 0.23 12.92
N LEU A 28 -5.34 0.96 13.52
CA LEU A 28 -5.62 2.20 14.24
C LEU A 28 -6.18 3.27 13.30
N LEU A 29 -5.63 3.40 12.09
CA LEU A 29 -6.16 4.31 11.07
C LEU A 29 -7.58 3.94 10.63
N GLU A 30 -7.86 2.65 10.42
CA GLU A 30 -9.22 2.17 10.11
C GLU A 30 -10.23 2.47 11.22
N LYS A 31 -9.78 2.48 12.49
CA LYS A 31 -10.59 2.88 13.64
C LYS A 31 -10.70 4.40 13.83
N GLY A 32 -10.02 5.20 13.02
CA GLY A 32 -9.99 6.65 13.12
C GLY A 32 -9.00 7.20 14.15
N SER A 33 -8.17 6.37 14.76
CA SER A 33 -7.13 6.77 15.73
C SER A 33 -5.92 7.43 15.06
N ILE A 34 -6.14 8.46 14.24
CA ILE A 34 -5.09 9.11 13.44
C ILE A 34 -4.05 9.79 14.32
N GLN A 35 -4.47 10.44 15.42
CA GLN A 35 -3.55 11.14 16.32
C GLN A 35 -2.54 10.19 16.97
N GLU A 36 -3.01 9.04 17.46
CA GLU A 36 -2.16 8.01 18.06
C GLU A 36 -1.11 7.51 17.06
N VAL A 37 -1.49 7.34 15.80
CA VAL A 37 -0.55 6.94 14.74
C VAL A 37 0.48 8.04 14.48
N LYS A 38 0.05 9.31 14.42
CA LYS A 38 0.96 10.46 14.25
C LYS A 38 1.95 10.59 15.41
N ASP A 39 1.51 10.38 16.64
CA ASP A 39 2.35 10.49 17.83
C ASP A 39 3.49 9.45 17.82
N ASN A 40 3.23 8.24 17.30
CA ASN A 40 4.21 7.15 17.21
C ASN A 40 5.06 7.19 15.92
N LEU A 41 4.64 7.94 14.91
CA LEU A 41 5.28 7.94 13.59
C LEU A 41 6.76 8.36 13.60
N PRO A 42 7.21 9.38 14.37
CA PRO A 42 8.63 9.73 14.44
C PRO A 42 9.51 8.56 14.89
N GLU A 43 9.06 7.80 15.89
CA GLU A 43 9.79 6.64 16.40
C GLU A 43 9.80 5.48 15.40
N LEU A 44 8.73 5.30 14.62
CA LEU A 44 8.70 4.33 13.52
C LEU A 44 9.69 4.66 12.42
N LEU A 45 9.79 5.93 12.03
CA LEU A 45 10.71 6.39 11.00
C LEU A 45 12.18 6.23 11.44
N ASP A 46 12.47 6.49 12.73
CA ASP A 46 13.80 6.31 13.29
C ASP A 46 14.22 4.83 13.36
N ARG A 47 13.31 3.96 13.81
CA ARG A 47 13.61 2.52 13.95
C ARG A 47 13.57 1.74 12.65
N TYR A 48 12.77 2.17 11.67
CA TYR A 48 12.54 1.46 10.41
C TYR A 48 12.65 2.40 9.19
N PRO A 49 13.82 3.04 8.97
CA PRO A 49 14.00 4.06 7.94
C PRO A 49 13.89 3.53 6.51
N ASP A 50 13.98 2.21 6.29
CA ASP A 50 13.88 1.57 4.96
C ASP A 50 12.61 0.73 4.78
N ASP A 51 11.62 0.87 5.68
CA ASP A 51 10.36 0.12 5.60
C ASP A 51 9.30 0.90 4.81
N ALA A 52 8.93 0.37 3.64
CA ALA A 52 7.92 0.94 2.76
C ALA A 52 6.54 1.10 3.45
N GLY A 53 6.23 0.26 4.44
CA GLY A 53 5.00 0.33 5.22
C GLY A 53 4.97 1.52 6.17
N VAL A 54 6.12 1.90 6.75
CA VAL A 54 6.22 3.12 7.57
C VAL A 54 6.02 4.36 6.70
N TYR A 55 6.66 4.43 5.53
CA TYR A 55 6.41 5.52 4.58
C TYR A 55 4.96 5.55 4.10
N TYR A 56 4.32 4.39 3.92
CA TYR A 56 2.91 4.31 3.57
C TYR A 56 2.01 4.86 4.68
N ILE A 57 2.30 4.54 5.96
CA ILE A 57 1.60 5.14 7.11
C ILE A 57 1.79 6.67 7.10
N GLN A 58 3.02 7.14 6.91
CA GLN A 58 3.33 8.56 6.85
C GLN A 58 2.49 9.27 5.79
N ALA A 59 2.38 8.68 4.59
CA ALA A 59 1.57 9.23 3.52
C ALA A 59 0.07 9.25 3.86
N LEU A 60 -0.45 8.22 4.55
CA LEU A 60 -1.86 8.15 4.94
C LEU A 60 -2.28 9.18 5.98
N VAL A 61 -1.39 9.55 6.90
CA VAL A 61 -1.70 10.51 7.98
C VAL A 61 -1.36 11.96 7.62
N ASN A 62 -0.78 12.19 6.45
CA ASN A 62 -0.47 13.54 5.98
C ASN A 62 -1.76 14.32 5.71
N GLU A 63 -1.86 15.52 6.27
CA GLU A 63 -3.01 16.40 6.08
C GLU A 63 -2.98 17.10 4.72
N ASP A 64 -1.78 17.33 4.20
CA ASP A 64 -1.60 17.89 2.87
C ASP A 64 -1.73 16.77 1.83
N GLY A 65 -2.85 16.81 1.11
CA GLY A 65 -3.16 15.80 0.10
C GLY A 65 -2.13 15.75 -1.02
N GLU A 66 -1.59 16.89 -1.47
CA GLU A 66 -0.58 16.91 -2.55
C GLU A 66 0.74 16.29 -2.10
N SER A 67 1.15 16.59 -0.87
CA SER A 67 2.31 15.96 -0.23
C SER A 67 2.10 14.45 -0.08
N SER A 68 0.89 14.01 0.28
CA SER A 68 0.56 12.59 0.36
C SER A 68 0.74 11.88 -0.98
N ILE A 69 0.31 12.50 -2.10
CA ILE A 69 0.51 11.99 -3.46
C ILE A 69 1.99 11.86 -3.80
N ASN A 70 2.80 12.87 -3.47
CA ASN A 70 4.25 12.82 -3.70
C ASN A 70 4.92 11.70 -2.87
N GLN A 71 4.46 11.46 -1.65
CA GLN A 71 4.95 10.36 -0.81
C GLN A 71 4.56 9.00 -1.39
N PHE A 72 3.31 8.82 -1.84
CA PHE A 72 2.91 7.58 -2.53
C PHE A 72 3.73 7.34 -3.79
N GLN A 73 3.96 8.35 -4.63
CA GLN A 73 4.85 8.23 -5.79
C GLN A 73 6.28 7.84 -5.41
N THR A 74 6.78 8.38 -4.31
CA THR A 74 8.11 8.03 -3.80
C THR A 74 8.17 6.55 -3.39
N ILE A 75 7.11 6.03 -2.75
CA ILE A 75 7.02 4.61 -2.38
C ILE A 75 7.03 3.71 -3.61
N THR A 76 6.27 4.05 -4.65
CA THR A 76 6.20 3.22 -5.87
C THR A 76 7.51 3.20 -6.64
N LYS A 77 8.28 4.28 -6.57
CA LYS A 77 9.61 4.39 -7.18
C LYS A 77 10.69 3.67 -6.39
N ASN A 78 10.73 3.86 -5.07
CA ASN A 78 11.82 3.37 -4.23
C ASN A 78 11.61 1.93 -3.74
N PHE A 79 10.34 1.49 -3.62
CA PHE A 79 9.99 0.17 -3.13
C PHE A 79 9.08 -0.61 -4.11
N PRO A 80 9.43 -0.72 -5.40
CA PRO A 80 8.53 -1.18 -6.46
C PRO A 80 7.98 -2.60 -6.28
N ASN A 81 8.69 -3.45 -5.51
CA ASN A 81 8.32 -4.85 -5.25
C ASN A 81 7.59 -5.03 -3.90
N SER A 82 7.40 -3.96 -3.13
CA SER A 82 6.70 -4.01 -1.85
C SER A 82 5.19 -4.07 -2.05
N GLN A 83 4.47 -4.76 -1.15
CA GLN A 83 3.00 -4.70 -1.11
C GLN A 83 2.48 -3.26 -0.95
N TYR A 84 3.28 -2.37 -0.36
CA TYR A 84 2.94 -0.97 -0.19
C TYR A 84 3.09 -0.15 -1.48
N ALA A 85 3.86 -0.60 -2.47
CA ALA A 85 3.84 0.01 -3.80
C ALA A 85 2.48 -0.20 -4.48
N ALA A 86 1.94 -1.43 -4.47
CA ALA A 86 0.60 -1.70 -5.00
C ALA A 86 -0.48 -0.85 -4.29
N LYS A 87 -0.43 -0.80 -2.95
CA LYS A 87 -1.33 0.06 -2.15
C LYS A 87 -1.17 1.55 -2.47
N SER A 88 0.06 2.02 -2.70
CA SER A 88 0.33 3.40 -3.07
C SER A 88 -0.19 3.73 -4.47
N GLU A 89 -0.04 2.85 -5.45
CA GLU A 89 -0.59 3.03 -6.80
C GLU A 89 -2.11 3.08 -6.78
N MET A 90 -2.74 2.26 -5.92
CA MET A 90 -4.17 2.32 -5.66
C MET A 90 -4.57 3.68 -5.07
N LYS A 91 -3.85 4.19 -4.07
CA LYS A 91 -4.10 5.53 -3.50
C LYS A 91 -3.98 6.65 -4.51
N LEU A 92 -3.00 6.58 -5.42
CA LEU A 92 -2.86 7.52 -6.54
C LEU A 92 -4.08 7.47 -7.47
N GLY A 93 -4.57 6.27 -7.79
CA GLY A 93 -5.77 6.08 -8.60
C GLY A 93 -7.04 6.64 -7.93
N GLU A 94 -7.22 6.35 -6.64
CA GLU A 94 -8.32 6.88 -5.82
C GLU A 94 -8.29 8.40 -5.75
N TYR A 95 -7.11 9.00 -5.63
CA TYR A 95 -6.95 10.45 -5.65
C TYR A 95 -7.43 11.05 -6.98
N PHE A 96 -6.95 10.53 -8.11
CA PHE A 96 -7.39 11.02 -9.42
C PHE A 96 -8.89 10.86 -9.60
N PHE A 97 -9.45 9.73 -9.15
CA PHE A 97 -10.88 9.48 -9.21
C PHE A 97 -11.68 10.50 -8.39
N ALA A 98 -11.27 10.73 -7.13
CA ALA A 98 -11.93 11.68 -6.23
C ALA A 98 -11.83 13.14 -6.72
N ARG A 99 -10.77 13.47 -7.47
CA ARG A 99 -10.59 14.78 -8.10
C ARG A 99 -11.36 14.95 -9.42
N GLY A 100 -12.08 13.91 -9.89
CA GLY A 100 -12.77 13.92 -11.18
C GLY A 100 -11.84 13.78 -12.39
N LEU A 101 -10.56 13.45 -12.16
CA LEU A 101 -9.54 13.29 -13.19
C LEU A 101 -9.61 11.87 -13.76
N TYR A 102 -10.77 11.50 -14.31
CA TYR A 102 -11.12 10.12 -14.63
C TYR A 102 -10.18 9.47 -15.67
N SER A 103 -9.70 10.20 -16.67
CA SER A 103 -8.72 9.65 -17.63
C SER A 103 -7.38 9.29 -16.96
N GLN A 104 -6.96 10.06 -15.93
CA GLN A 104 -5.76 9.74 -15.16
C GLN A 104 -6.04 8.58 -14.20
N ALA A 105 -7.21 8.56 -13.57
CA ALA A 105 -7.65 7.51 -12.68
C ALA A 105 -7.67 6.15 -13.39
N SER A 106 -8.30 6.04 -14.57
CA SER A 106 -8.36 4.79 -15.33
C SER A 106 -6.97 4.29 -15.71
N SER A 107 -6.09 5.17 -16.20
CA SER A 107 -4.71 4.84 -16.54
C SER A 107 -3.91 4.35 -15.33
N GLN A 108 -4.09 4.99 -14.18
CA GLN A 108 -3.40 4.67 -12.94
C GLN A 108 -3.90 3.34 -12.34
N LEU A 109 -5.21 3.13 -12.26
CA LEU A 109 -5.83 1.91 -11.74
C LEU A 109 -5.57 0.70 -12.65
N LYS A 110 -5.46 0.94 -13.97
CA LYS A 110 -4.98 -0.08 -14.91
C LYS A 110 -3.61 -0.63 -14.50
N LYS A 111 -2.66 0.22 -14.10
CA LYS A 111 -1.34 -0.24 -13.63
C LYS A 111 -1.46 -1.13 -12.40
N VAL A 112 -2.36 -0.81 -11.46
CA VAL A 112 -2.59 -1.64 -10.26
C VAL A 112 -2.91 -3.07 -10.66
N ILE A 113 -3.87 -3.23 -11.59
CA ILE A 113 -4.37 -4.52 -12.04
C ILE A 113 -3.30 -5.31 -12.80
N TYR A 114 -2.63 -4.70 -13.77
CA TYR A 114 -1.70 -5.43 -14.64
C TYR A 114 -0.28 -5.61 -14.07
N LYS A 115 0.19 -4.70 -13.21
CA LYS A 115 1.57 -4.75 -12.67
C LYS A 115 1.66 -5.55 -11.37
N TYR A 116 0.65 -5.47 -10.50
CA TYR A 116 0.74 -6.04 -9.15
C TYR A 116 -0.18 -7.26 -9.02
N ILE A 117 0.23 -8.38 -9.61
CA ILE A 117 -0.62 -9.57 -9.75
C ILE A 117 -1.13 -10.10 -8.40
N ASP A 118 -0.32 -10.04 -7.35
CA ASP A 118 -0.66 -10.51 -6.00
C ASP A 118 -1.46 -9.51 -5.14
N PHE A 119 -1.85 -8.36 -5.71
CA PHE A 119 -2.63 -7.36 -4.98
C PHE A 119 -4.06 -7.87 -4.69
N LYS A 120 -4.46 -7.84 -3.42
CA LYS A 120 -5.71 -8.48 -2.97
C LYS A 120 -6.99 -7.74 -3.42
N ASP A 121 -6.93 -6.44 -3.67
CA ASP A 121 -8.10 -5.59 -3.95
C ASP A 121 -8.24 -5.22 -5.45
N HIS A 122 -7.94 -6.16 -6.34
CA HIS A 122 -8.11 -5.94 -7.79
C HIS A 122 -9.55 -5.59 -8.19
N GLN A 123 -10.56 -6.14 -7.50
CA GLN A 123 -11.95 -5.79 -7.75
C GLN A 123 -12.20 -4.30 -7.59
N ARG A 124 -11.71 -3.71 -6.49
CA ARG A 124 -11.88 -2.27 -6.22
C ARG A 124 -11.16 -1.42 -7.27
N ALA A 125 -9.97 -1.82 -7.69
CA ALA A 125 -9.24 -1.13 -8.75
C ALA A 125 -10.01 -1.20 -10.09
N LEU A 126 -10.58 -2.37 -10.39
CA LEU A 126 -11.40 -2.59 -11.57
C LEU A 126 -12.67 -1.72 -11.57
N ASP A 127 -13.40 -1.71 -10.45
CA ASP A 127 -14.65 -0.93 -10.32
C ASP A 127 -14.39 0.56 -10.55
N LEU A 128 -13.36 1.12 -9.90
CA LEU A 128 -12.99 2.52 -10.09
C LEU A 128 -12.48 2.80 -11.51
N MET A 129 -11.76 1.86 -12.13
CA MET A 129 -11.28 2.00 -13.51
C MET A 129 -12.46 2.02 -14.50
N VAL A 130 -13.41 1.11 -14.34
CA VAL A 130 -14.63 1.05 -15.17
C VAL A 130 -15.45 2.32 -14.99
N ASN A 131 -15.71 2.74 -13.75
CA ASN A 131 -16.43 3.97 -13.47
C ASN A 131 -15.74 5.19 -14.09
N SER A 132 -14.40 5.21 -14.09
CA SER A 132 -13.62 6.27 -14.74
C SER A 132 -13.83 6.28 -16.25
N PHE A 133 -13.78 5.12 -16.92
CA PHE A 133 -14.04 5.03 -18.35
C PHE A 133 -15.48 5.41 -18.72
N LEU A 134 -16.46 5.01 -17.91
CA LEU A 134 -17.85 5.40 -18.13
C LEU A 134 -18.03 6.92 -17.99
N ALA A 135 -17.40 7.53 -16.99
CA ALA A 135 -17.44 8.97 -16.79
C ALA A 135 -16.80 9.77 -17.94
N THR A 136 -15.87 9.17 -18.70
CA THR A 136 -15.24 9.76 -19.89
C THR A 136 -15.89 9.35 -21.21
N GLY A 137 -16.94 8.51 -21.19
CA GLY A 137 -17.62 8.00 -22.38
C GLY A 137 -16.85 6.91 -23.15
N GLU A 138 -15.83 6.32 -22.54
CA GLU A 138 -14.96 5.31 -23.15
C GLU A 138 -15.51 3.87 -22.97
N GLU A 139 -16.77 3.63 -23.36
CA GLU A 139 -17.44 2.33 -23.18
C GLU A 139 -16.73 1.16 -23.89
N ASP A 140 -16.12 1.41 -25.05
CA ASP A 140 -15.35 0.39 -25.76
C ASP A 140 -14.10 -0.04 -24.96
N SER A 141 -13.46 0.91 -24.27
CA SER A 141 -12.34 0.63 -23.36
C SER A 141 -12.77 -0.27 -22.20
N VAL A 142 -13.97 -0.05 -21.64
CA VAL A 142 -14.54 -0.95 -20.61
C VAL A 142 -14.66 -2.37 -21.13
N ARG A 143 -15.27 -2.54 -22.31
CA ARG A 143 -15.51 -3.86 -22.91
C ARG A 143 -14.21 -4.61 -23.15
N VAL A 144 -13.19 -3.94 -23.69
CA VAL A 144 -11.88 -4.53 -23.98
C VAL A 144 -11.15 -4.86 -22.68
N ALA A 145 -11.12 -3.94 -21.71
CA ALA A 145 -10.46 -4.13 -20.43
C ALA A 145 -11.07 -5.31 -19.64
N LEU A 146 -12.40 -5.38 -19.53
CA LEU A 146 -13.07 -6.48 -18.81
C LEU A 146 -12.75 -7.85 -19.41
N ARG A 147 -12.72 -7.97 -20.75
CA ARG A 147 -12.34 -9.24 -21.39
C ARG A 147 -10.91 -9.66 -21.03
N MET A 148 -9.95 -8.73 -21.08
CA MET A 148 -8.56 -9.01 -20.73
C MET A 148 -8.40 -9.34 -19.25
N ILE A 149 -9.07 -8.59 -18.37
CA ILE A 149 -8.99 -8.79 -16.92
C ILE A 149 -9.64 -10.11 -16.53
N LYS A 150 -10.76 -10.50 -17.15
CA LYS A 150 -11.38 -11.82 -16.92
C LYS A 150 -10.48 -12.99 -17.31
N GLN A 151 -9.63 -12.81 -18.32
CA GLN A 151 -8.63 -13.82 -18.71
C GLN A 151 -7.49 -13.92 -17.68
N LEU A 152 -7.05 -12.79 -17.11
CA LEU A 152 -5.99 -12.75 -16.10
C LEU A 152 -6.47 -13.19 -14.71
N TYR A 153 -7.71 -12.82 -14.37
CA TYR A 153 -8.34 -13.04 -13.08
C TYR A 153 -9.75 -13.59 -13.26
N PRO A 154 -9.91 -14.91 -13.53
CA PRO A 154 -11.23 -15.49 -13.80
C PRO A 154 -12.25 -15.34 -12.66
N SER A 155 -11.80 -15.05 -11.44
CA SER A 155 -12.64 -14.84 -10.27
C SER A 155 -13.22 -13.42 -10.13
N LEU A 156 -12.67 -12.43 -10.85
CA LEU A 156 -13.24 -11.09 -11.00
C LEU A 156 -14.32 -11.12 -12.09
#